data_AF-A0A3N4LVV2-F1
#
_entry.id   AF-A0A3N4LVV2-F1
#
_cell.length_a   1.000
_cell.length_b   1.000
_cell.length_c   1.000
_cell.angle_alpha   90.00
_cell.angle_beta   90.00
_cell.angle_gamma   90.00
#
_symmetry.space_group_name_H-M   'P 1'
#
loop_
_entity.id
_entity.type
_entity.pdbx_description
1 polymer ?
#
loop_
_entity_poly.entity_id
_entity_poly.type
_entity_poly.pdbx_seq_one_letter_code
_entity_poly.pdbx_strand_id
1 'polypeptide(L)'
;MTTACTTSSILEPYDCNETGSKATLRKKGKRRHSLHHARRFSEFIEDDSVMLNMVDDFLTELEDKLDTLESYGIEKMGEGLEAAYNTLYSVRAECHRVKDEVLDGGRRRAGEVLDSGRRRAAVLVEVLESRYANLLSGRETIAAKVSHGVEFLSGFLADIEATIDDAVTREIDSAKRGLEHIVDAKDHLAESIEGAIKAARERRLITYEELPFPWRVNPYIFSGYRFTETYADCVRSAFALSNETTNIWSHALGFVIILSIAFYFYPASEMFSNHTTVDKLINGLFFLAAAKCMVCSTIWHTFSSISHQHIMERFACVDYSGISLLIAASIITTEYTAFYVDPVSRWIYISITFILGIAGMILPWKPTFNRADMRVWRVAFYVGLGATGFILMFQLTYIRSGEWTMSFYGPVMKLILVYLCGACVYAAQVPEKYFPGCFDWIGGSHNIWHACVLGGILFHWHAMNDLFHVAFKMATA
;
A
#
# COMPACT_ATOMS: atom_id res chain seq x y z
N MET A 1 55.40 -8.01 -35.99
CA MET A 1 55.86 -6.94 -35.07
C MET A 1 54.75 -6.73 -34.05
N THR A 2 54.74 -7.51 -32.95
CA THR A 2 55.29 -7.15 -31.60
C THR A 2 54.54 -5.94 -31.02
N THR A 3 53.84 -5.97 -29.88
CA THR A 3 53.95 -6.72 -28.60
C THR A 3 52.68 -6.35 -27.77
N ALA A 4 51.83 -7.26 -27.30
CA ALA A 4 51.83 -8.00 -26.02
C ALA A 4 51.85 -7.16 -24.71
N CYS A 5 50.74 -7.22 -23.93
CA CYS A 5 50.69 -7.32 -22.45
C CYS A 5 49.21 -7.57 -22.01
N THR A 6 48.72 -8.79 -21.81
CA THR A 6 48.65 -9.60 -20.55
C THR A 6 48.31 -8.86 -19.26
N THR A 7 47.12 -9.15 -18.71
CA THR A 7 46.95 -9.55 -17.31
C THR A 7 45.70 -10.42 -17.16
N SER A 8 45.94 -11.67 -16.76
CA SER A 8 44.99 -12.59 -16.15
C SER A 8 45.20 -12.52 -14.64
N SER A 9 44.13 -12.54 -13.86
CA SER A 9 44.19 -13.01 -12.48
C SER A 9 42.81 -13.50 -12.02
N ILE A 10 42.74 -14.82 -11.90
CA ILE A 10 41.82 -15.63 -11.11
C ILE A 10 42.08 -15.34 -9.63
N LEU A 11 41.03 -15.26 -8.80
CA LEU A 11 40.99 -15.66 -7.38
C LEU A 11 39.56 -15.56 -6.83
N GLU A 12 38.88 -16.71 -6.81
CA GLU A 12 38.28 -17.42 -5.64
C GLU A 12 37.63 -16.68 -4.45
N PRO A 13 36.80 -17.40 -3.66
CA PRO A 13 35.57 -16.90 -3.06
C PRO A 13 35.78 -16.22 -1.70
N TYR A 14 34.96 -15.21 -1.42
CA TYR A 14 34.96 -14.54 -0.12
C TYR A 14 34.16 -15.35 0.89
N ASP A 15 34.88 -15.85 1.90
CA ASP A 15 34.32 -16.35 3.15
C ASP A 15 34.91 -15.58 4.35
N CYS A 16 33.99 -15.20 5.23
CA CYS A 16 34.07 -14.78 6.64
C CYS A 16 35.05 -13.67 7.16
N ASN A 17 34.44 -12.60 7.69
CA ASN A 17 34.64 -12.07 9.06
C ASN A 17 33.50 -11.08 9.35
N GLU A 18 32.46 -11.48 10.09
CA GLU A 18 32.34 -11.31 11.55
C GLU A 18 32.65 -9.89 12.06
N THR A 19 31.64 -9.02 12.00
CA THR A 19 31.42 -7.99 13.03
C THR A 19 29.95 -8.00 13.40
N GLY A 20 29.67 -8.43 14.63
CA GLY A 20 28.34 -8.79 15.09
C GLY A 20 27.44 -7.60 15.37
N SER A 21 26.21 -7.70 14.90
CA SER A 21 25.04 -7.27 15.67
C SER A 21 23.93 -8.28 15.43
N LYS A 22 24.20 -9.53 15.83
CA LYS A 22 23.13 -10.46 16.19
C LYS A 22 22.57 -9.90 17.49
N ALA A 23 21.48 -9.15 17.41
CA ALA A 23 20.54 -9.08 18.50
C ALA A 23 19.95 -10.49 18.68
N THR A 24 20.74 -11.37 19.29
CA THR A 24 20.22 -12.52 20.00
C THR A 24 19.23 -11.96 20.99
N LEU A 25 17.95 -12.01 20.64
CA LEU A 25 16.87 -12.12 21.61
C LEU A 25 17.19 -13.39 22.38
N ARG A 26 18.03 -13.20 23.39
CA ARG A 26 18.33 -14.14 24.43
C ARG A 26 16.95 -14.51 24.94
N LYS A 27 16.48 -15.70 24.56
CA LYS A 27 15.59 -16.49 25.39
C LYS A 27 16.26 -16.49 26.76
N LYS A 28 15.94 -15.47 27.58
CA LYS A 28 15.90 -15.69 29.01
C LYS A 28 14.83 -16.77 29.11
N GLY A 29 15.28 -18.02 29.08
CA GLY A 29 14.67 -19.01 29.92
C GLY A 29 14.70 -18.38 31.30
N LYS A 30 13.66 -17.59 31.62
CA LYS A 30 13.20 -17.47 32.99
C LYS A 30 12.97 -18.93 33.33
N ARG A 31 13.97 -19.50 34.01
CA ARG A 31 13.80 -20.75 34.74
C ARG A 31 12.42 -20.63 35.33
N ARG A 32 11.53 -21.54 34.96
CA ARG A 32 10.35 -21.84 35.75
C ARG A 32 10.87 -22.04 37.16
N HIS A 33 10.87 -20.99 37.96
CA HIS A 33 10.75 -21.14 39.39
C HIS A 33 9.28 -21.48 39.59
N SER A 34 8.92 -22.71 39.21
CA SER A 34 7.89 -23.42 39.91
C SER A 34 8.45 -23.59 41.32
N LEU A 35 8.27 -22.56 42.14
CA LEU A 35 8.31 -22.72 43.58
C LEU A 35 7.06 -23.52 43.92
N HIS A 36 7.12 -24.82 43.65
CA HIS A 36 6.43 -25.82 44.44
C HIS A 36 7.04 -25.79 45.85
N HIS A 37 6.78 -24.70 46.56
CA HIS A 37 6.75 -24.69 48.01
C HIS A 37 5.29 -24.47 48.39
N ALA A 38 4.47 -25.46 48.08
CA ALA A 38 3.32 -25.77 48.91
C ALA A 38 3.87 -26.17 50.30
N ARG A 39 4.32 -25.18 51.08
CA ARG A 39 4.46 -25.34 52.52
C ARG A 39 3.04 -25.41 53.02
N ARG A 40 2.68 -26.60 53.49
CA ARG A 40 1.49 -26.89 54.28
C ARG A 40 1.49 -25.95 55.49
N PHE A 41 0.92 -24.76 55.36
CA PHE A 41 0.78 -23.78 56.44
C PHE A 41 -0.47 -24.12 57.24
N SER A 42 -0.36 -25.20 58.01
CA SER A 42 -1.33 -25.57 59.04
C SER A 42 -0.52 -26.00 60.24
N GLU A 43 0.01 -25.02 60.97
CA GLU A 43 0.26 -25.05 62.42
C GLU A 43 1.03 -23.79 62.83
N PHE A 44 0.44 -23.03 63.77
CA PHE A 44 1.01 -21.92 64.55
C PHE A 44 1.64 -20.74 63.78
N ILE A 45 0.81 -19.75 63.42
CA ILE A 45 1.26 -18.36 63.25
C ILE A 45 0.95 -17.62 64.56
N GLU A 46 1.89 -17.65 65.50
CA GLU A 46 1.87 -16.80 66.71
C GLU A 46 2.81 -15.58 66.60
N ASP A 47 3.53 -15.44 65.48
CA ASP A 47 4.49 -14.35 65.29
C ASP A 47 3.96 -13.32 64.28
N ASP A 48 3.54 -12.15 64.79
CA ASP A 48 3.10 -11.00 63.99
C ASP A 48 4.11 -10.65 62.90
N SER A 49 5.42 -10.85 63.13
CA SER A 49 6.47 -10.52 62.16
C SER A 49 6.40 -11.35 60.86
N VAL A 50 5.96 -12.61 60.95
CA VAL A 50 5.88 -13.52 59.79
C VAL A 50 4.72 -13.12 58.86
N MET A 51 3.58 -12.75 59.45
CA MET A 51 2.41 -12.29 58.70
C MET A 51 2.68 -10.94 58.01
N LEU A 52 3.38 -10.03 58.68
CA LEU A 52 3.74 -8.72 58.13
C LEU A 52 4.69 -8.83 56.94
N ASN A 53 5.72 -9.68 57.03
CA ASN A 53 6.64 -9.92 55.91
C ASN A 53 5.92 -10.49 54.68
N MET A 54 4.96 -11.39 54.88
CA MET A 54 4.17 -11.98 53.78
C MET A 54 3.31 -10.95 53.05
N VAL A 55 2.72 -9.97 53.75
CA VAL A 55 1.98 -8.87 53.12
C VAL A 55 2.93 -7.96 52.34
N ASP A 56 4.10 -7.66 52.90
CA ASP A 56 5.10 -6.81 52.25
C ASP A 56 5.69 -7.45 50.98
N ASP A 57 6.00 -8.74 51.04
CA ASP A 57 6.48 -9.51 49.89
C ASP A 57 5.42 -9.54 48.77
N PHE A 58 4.16 -9.80 49.13
CA PHE A 58 3.04 -9.80 48.17
C PHE A 58 2.79 -8.42 47.57
N LEU A 59 2.78 -7.35 48.36
CA LEU A 59 2.57 -5.99 47.85
C LEU A 59 3.70 -5.56 46.91
N THR A 60 4.94 -5.97 47.19
CA THR A 60 6.08 -5.71 46.30
C THR A 60 5.94 -6.47 44.98
N GLU A 61 5.54 -7.75 45.03
CA GLU A 61 5.24 -8.55 43.83
C GLU A 61 4.07 -7.96 43.04
N LEU A 62 3.03 -7.50 43.73
CA LEU A 62 1.87 -6.87 43.13
C LEU A 62 2.23 -5.57 42.42
N GLU A 63 3.05 -4.71 43.01
CA GLU A 63 3.50 -3.44 42.40
C GLU A 63 4.27 -3.69 41.09
N ASP A 64 5.29 -4.56 41.10
CA ASP A 64 6.12 -4.86 39.92
C ASP A 64 5.28 -5.47 38.77
N LYS A 65 4.31 -6.31 39.12
CA LYS A 65 3.44 -6.97 38.15
C LYS A 65 2.37 -6.03 37.62
N LEU A 66 1.73 -5.21 38.45
CA LEU A 66 0.70 -4.28 37.99
C LEU A 66 1.27 -3.22 37.03
N ASP A 67 2.48 -2.73 37.30
CA ASP A 67 3.18 -1.81 36.41
C ASP A 67 3.51 -2.48 35.05
N THR A 68 3.81 -3.78 35.06
CA THR A 68 3.96 -4.57 33.82
C THR A 68 2.62 -4.70 33.09
N LEU A 69 1.52 -4.95 33.80
CA LEU A 69 0.18 -5.10 33.21
C LEU A 69 -0.32 -3.81 32.55
N GLU A 70 -0.08 -2.65 33.16
CA GLU A 70 -0.44 -1.34 32.60
C GLU A 70 0.26 -1.08 31.25
N SER A 71 1.46 -1.63 31.04
CA SER A 71 2.17 -1.51 29.76
C SER A 71 1.55 -2.31 28.60
N TYR A 72 0.76 -3.35 28.90
CA TYR A 72 0.10 -4.19 27.88
C TYR A 72 -1.30 -3.68 27.47
N GLY A 73 -1.89 -2.75 28.23
CA GLY A 73 -3.19 -2.15 27.96
C GLY A 73 -4.37 -3.00 28.47
N ILE A 74 -5.12 -2.44 29.42
CA ILE A 74 -6.22 -3.11 30.15
C ILE A 74 -7.44 -3.41 29.24
N GLU A 75 -7.59 -2.71 28.11
CA GLU A 75 -8.74 -2.82 27.21
C GLU A 75 -8.92 -4.21 26.56
N LYS A 76 -7.90 -5.08 26.59
CA LYS A 76 -7.97 -6.46 26.06
C LYS A 76 -8.40 -7.51 27.10
N MET A 77 -8.62 -7.13 28.36
CA MET A 77 -9.00 -8.04 29.43
C MET A 77 -10.52 -8.30 29.39
N GLY A 78 -10.95 -9.56 29.38
CA GLY A 78 -12.38 -9.91 29.38
C GLY A 78 -13.10 -9.54 30.69
N GLU A 79 -14.44 -9.51 30.67
CA GLU A 79 -15.30 -9.06 31.80
C GLU A 79 -15.00 -9.75 33.15
N GLY A 80 -14.57 -11.03 33.13
CA GLY A 80 -14.22 -11.76 34.35
C GLY A 80 -12.90 -11.33 35.00
N LEU A 81 -11.98 -10.78 34.20
CA LEU A 81 -10.62 -10.40 34.63
C LEU A 81 -10.56 -8.96 35.13
N GLU A 82 -11.48 -8.11 34.65
CA GLU A 82 -11.62 -6.73 35.09
C GLU A 82 -11.96 -6.62 36.59
N ALA A 83 -12.82 -7.51 37.10
CA ALA A 83 -13.16 -7.56 38.52
C ALA A 83 -11.96 -7.96 39.40
N ALA A 84 -11.13 -8.90 38.93
CA ALA A 84 -9.91 -9.33 39.61
C ALA A 84 -8.85 -8.22 39.61
N TYR A 85 -8.63 -7.58 38.45
CA TYR A 85 -7.74 -6.43 38.29
C TYR A 85 -8.15 -5.25 39.18
N ASN A 86 -9.44 -4.88 39.18
CA ASN A 86 -9.96 -3.79 40.01
C ASN A 86 -9.80 -4.08 41.51
N THR A 87 -9.90 -5.34 41.92
CA THR A 87 -9.67 -5.74 43.31
C THR A 87 -8.19 -5.61 43.68
N LEU A 88 -7.29 -6.11 42.84
CA LEU A 88 -5.84 -5.99 43.03
C LEU A 88 -5.38 -4.51 43.07
N TYR A 89 -5.89 -3.68 42.16
CA TYR A 89 -5.65 -2.24 42.12
C TYR A 89 -6.14 -1.55 43.41
N SER A 90 -7.33 -1.91 43.90
CA SER A 90 -7.90 -1.32 45.12
C SER A 90 -7.10 -1.67 46.36
N VAL A 91 -6.62 -2.91 46.46
CA VAL A 91 -5.72 -3.35 47.54
C VAL A 91 -4.39 -2.59 47.48
N ARG A 92 -3.77 -2.45 46.29
CA ARG A 92 -2.56 -1.63 46.11
C ARG A 92 -2.78 -0.19 46.56
N ALA A 93 -3.84 0.46 46.06
CA ALA A 93 -4.13 1.87 46.32
C ALA A 93 -4.36 2.16 47.82
N GLU A 94 -5.19 1.36 48.49
CA GLU A 94 -5.46 1.54 49.92
C GLU A 94 -4.24 1.19 50.80
N CYS A 95 -3.46 0.16 50.45
CA CYS A 95 -2.23 -0.16 51.16
C CYS A 95 -1.13 0.90 50.95
N HIS A 96 -1.06 1.53 49.77
CA HIS A 96 -0.13 2.63 49.49
C HIS A 96 -0.52 3.91 50.24
N ARG A 97 -1.83 4.22 50.35
CA ARG A 97 -2.33 5.35 51.15
C ARG A 97 -1.88 5.25 52.61
N VAL A 98 -1.95 4.05 53.20
CA VAL A 98 -1.45 3.78 54.57
C VAL A 98 0.08 3.94 54.68
N LYS A 99 0.83 3.63 53.62
CA LYS A 99 2.29 3.80 53.57
C LYS A 99 2.67 5.28 53.49
N ASP A 100 1.94 6.09 52.71
CA ASP A 100 2.17 7.52 52.54
C ASP A 100 1.77 8.34 53.78
N GLU A 101 0.65 8.01 54.43
CA GLU A 101 0.21 8.64 55.68
C GLU A 101 1.25 8.50 56.82
N VAL A 102 2.04 7.42 56.80
CA VAL A 102 3.13 7.17 57.77
C VAL A 102 4.43 7.88 57.36
N LEU A 103 4.65 8.13 56.06
CA LEU A 103 5.84 8.84 55.56
C LEU A 103 5.77 10.36 55.79
N ASP A 104 4.58 10.95 55.76
CA ASP A 104 4.35 12.38 56.01
C ASP A 104 4.44 12.75 57.51
N GLY A 105 4.26 11.76 58.40
CA GLY A 105 4.50 11.85 59.84
C GLY A 105 5.97 11.61 60.18
N GLY A 106 6.80 12.66 60.13
CA GLY A 106 8.26 12.56 60.27
C GLY A 106 8.80 11.72 61.46
N ARG A 107 9.84 10.93 61.16
CA ARG A 107 10.85 10.28 62.03
C ARG A 107 10.54 8.87 62.56
N ARG A 108 10.89 7.88 61.72
CA ARG A 108 10.86 6.42 61.97
C ARG A 108 11.36 6.01 63.36
N ARG A 109 10.46 5.54 64.23
CA ARG A 109 10.79 4.60 65.32
C ARG A 109 10.44 3.17 64.89
N ALA A 110 11.25 2.17 65.29
CA ALA A 110 11.03 0.76 64.90
C ALA A 110 9.63 0.21 65.27
N GLY A 111 8.96 0.78 66.28
CA GLY A 111 7.58 0.44 66.63
C GLY A 111 6.51 0.94 65.65
N GLU A 112 6.76 2.04 64.93
CA GLU A 112 5.82 2.60 63.94
C GLU A 112 5.81 1.81 62.63
N VAL A 113 6.93 1.13 62.31
CA VAL A 113 7.04 0.26 61.13
C VAL A 113 6.17 -0.99 61.29
N LEU A 114 6.18 -1.61 62.48
CA LEU A 114 5.32 -2.74 62.81
C LEU A 114 3.84 -2.34 62.86
N ASP A 115 3.53 -1.11 63.27
CA ASP A 115 2.17 -0.57 63.28
C ASP A 115 1.66 -0.29 61.85
N SER A 116 2.51 0.26 60.98
CA SER A 116 2.22 0.44 59.55
C SER A 116 1.97 -0.87 58.82
N GLY A 117 2.76 -1.91 59.09
CA GLY A 117 2.52 -3.26 58.57
C GLY A 117 1.16 -3.82 59.01
N ARG A 118 0.81 -3.68 60.30
CA ARG A 118 -0.48 -4.16 60.83
C ARG A 118 -1.66 -3.42 60.20
N ARG A 119 -1.54 -2.12 59.98
CA ARG A 119 -2.58 -1.32 59.30
C ARG A 119 -2.76 -1.76 57.85
N ARG A 120 -1.68 -2.01 57.10
CA ARG A 120 -1.77 -2.53 55.72
C ARG A 120 -2.42 -3.91 55.65
N ALA A 121 -2.07 -4.81 56.58
CA ALA A 121 -2.68 -6.12 56.70
C ALA A 121 -4.20 -6.04 57.04
N ALA A 122 -4.58 -5.12 57.93
CA ALA A 122 -5.99 -4.87 58.27
C ALA A 122 -6.79 -4.31 57.09
N VAL A 123 -6.22 -3.35 56.35
CA VAL A 123 -6.84 -2.77 55.15
C VAL A 123 -7.00 -3.80 54.04
N LEU A 124 -6.03 -4.70 53.84
CA LEU A 124 -6.15 -5.80 52.88
C LEU A 124 -7.35 -6.71 53.22
N VAL A 125 -7.53 -7.06 54.50
CA VAL A 125 -8.67 -7.85 54.97
C VAL A 125 -9.99 -7.08 54.79
N GLU A 126 -10.02 -5.80 55.11
CA GLU A 126 -11.21 -4.94 54.96
C GLU A 126 -11.68 -4.85 53.50
N VAL A 127 -10.75 -4.63 52.57
CA VAL A 127 -11.05 -4.59 51.12
C VAL A 127 -11.59 -5.93 50.64
N LEU A 128 -11.03 -7.05 51.12
CA LEU A 128 -11.49 -8.39 50.77
C LEU A 128 -12.84 -8.75 51.38
N GLU A 129 -13.11 -8.41 52.65
CA GLU A 129 -14.40 -8.65 53.30
C GLU A 129 -15.52 -7.79 52.67
N SER A 130 -15.20 -6.57 52.26
CA SER A 130 -16.13 -5.67 51.56
C SER A 130 -16.55 -6.23 50.20
N ARG A 131 -15.60 -6.79 49.42
CA ARG A 131 -15.84 -7.30 48.07
C ARG A 131 -16.27 -8.77 48.02
N TYR A 132 -15.85 -9.57 49.00
CA TYR A 132 -16.07 -11.02 49.06
C TYR A 132 -16.49 -11.45 50.48
N ALA A 133 -17.72 -11.08 50.88
CA ALA A 133 -18.25 -11.23 52.24
C ALA A 133 -18.12 -12.64 52.88
N ASN A 134 -18.03 -13.70 52.07
CA ASN A 134 -17.94 -15.08 52.55
C ASN A 134 -16.53 -15.69 52.47
N LEU A 135 -15.54 -14.98 51.94
CA LEU A 135 -14.19 -15.53 51.72
C LEU A 135 -13.42 -15.77 53.03
N LEU A 136 -13.63 -14.89 54.02
CA LEU A 136 -12.84 -14.85 55.27
C LEU A 136 -13.65 -15.20 56.53
N SER A 137 -14.93 -15.55 56.38
CA SER A 137 -15.89 -15.74 57.48
C SER A 137 -15.61 -16.96 58.38
N GLY A 138 -14.84 -17.94 57.89
CA GLY A 138 -14.46 -19.15 58.63
C GLY A 138 -13.13 -19.07 59.39
N ARG A 139 -12.51 -17.88 59.50
CA ARG A 139 -11.19 -17.69 60.12
C ARG A 139 -11.28 -16.76 61.34
N GLU A 140 -10.85 -17.25 62.50
CA GLU A 140 -10.97 -16.52 63.78
C GLU A 140 -9.83 -15.53 64.05
N THR A 141 -8.65 -15.73 63.45
CA THR A 141 -7.49 -14.85 63.66
C THR A 141 -7.22 -13.94 62.46
N ILE A 142 -6.79 -12.69 62.72
CA ILE A 142 -6.39 -11.74 61.68
C ILE A 142 -5.27 -12.33 60.82
N ALA A 143 -4.31 -13.02 61.43
CA ALA A 143 -3.22 -13.67 60.70
C ALA A 143 -3.71 -14.73 59.70
N ALA A 144 -4.71 -15.53 60.07
CA ALA A 144 -5.31 -16.52 59.16
C ALA A 144 -6.13 -15.86 58.04
N LYS A 145 -6.81 -14.75 58.33
CA LYS A 145 -7.53 -13.96 57.31
C LYS A 145 -6.58 -13.35 56.29
N VAL A 146 -5.48 -12.75 56.76
CA VAL A 146 -4.44 -12.15 55.90
C VAL A 146 -3.77 -13.20 55.04
N SER A 147 -3.39 -14.35 55.61
CA SER A 147 -2.76 -15.45 54.86
C SER A 147 -3.64 -15.98 53.74
N HIS A 148 -4.92 -16.21 54.03
CA HIS A 148 -5.86 -16.68 53.01
C HIS A 148 -6.19 -15.61 51.97
N GLY A 149 -6.25 -14.34 52.38
CA GLY A 149 -6.46 -13.21 51.47
C GLY A 149 -5.30 -13.00 50.50
N VAL A 150 -4.06 -13.09 50.97
CA VAL A 150 -2.86 -13.04 50.11
C VAL A 150 -2.82 -14.22 49.14
N GLU A 151 -3.11 -15.44 49.60
CA GLU A 151 -3.18 -16.63 48.74
C GLU A 151 -4.23 -16.45 47.61
N PHE A 152 -5.40 -15.92 47.95
CA PHE A 152 -6.48 -15.64 46.99
C PHE A 152 -6.07 -14.58 45.94
N LEU A 153 -5.50 -13.47 46.39
CA LEU A 153 -5.06 -12.38 45.49
C LEU A 153 -3.88 -12.81 44.60
N SER A 154 -2.95 -13.62 45.12
CA SER A 154 -1.89 -14.24 44.32
C SER A 154 -2.44 -15.17 43.23
N GLY A 155 -3.56 -15.85 43.51
CA GLY A 155 -4.29 -16.63 42.50
C GLY A 155 -4.80 -15.78 41.35
N PHE A 156 -5.46 -14.65 41.65
CA PHE A 156 -5.90 -13.69 40.63
C PHE A 156 -4.75 -13.14 39.80
N LEU A 157 -3.62 -12.81 40.45
CA LEU A 157 -2.44 -12.31 39.75
C LEU A 157 -1.88 -13.34 38.77
N ALA A 158 -1.80 -14.62 39.19
CA ALA A 158 -1.35 -15.71 38.34
C ALA A 158 -2.31 -15.99 37.16
N ASP A 159 -3.63 -15.90 37.39
CA ASP A 159 -4.64 -16.10 36.33
C ASP A 159 -4.57 -14.98 35.28
N ILE A 160 -4.36 -13.72 35.70
CA ILE A 160 -4.14 -12.58 34.79
C ILE A 160 -2.87 -12.80 33.96
N GLU A 161 -1.76 -13.18 34.60
CA GLU A 161 -0.48 -13.45 33.91
C GLU A 161 -0.60 -14.57 32.89
N ALA A 162 -1.22 -15.69 33.27
CA ALA A 162 -1.45 -16.81 32.36
C ALA A 162 -2.29 -16.42 31.15
N THR A 163 -3.33 -15.60 31.37
CA THR A 163 -4.20 -15.11 30.28
C THR A 163 -3.45 -14.21 29.32
N ILE A 164 -2.57 -13.34 29.82
CA ILE A 164 -1.74 -12.45 28.98
C ILE A 164 -0.68 -13.24 28.23
N ASP A 165 0.03 -14.15 28.90
CA ASP A 165 1.03 -15.00 28.25
C ASP A 165 0.39 -15.83 27.12
N ASP A 166 -0.82 -16.36 27.34
CA ASP A 166 -1.59 -17.06 26.31
C ASP A 166 -1.99 -16.13 25.15
N ALA A 167 -2.46 -14.92 25.44
CA ALA A 167 -2.85 -13.94 24.43
C ALA A 167 -1.66 -13.50 23.57
N VAL A 168 -0.52 -13.17 24.20
CA VAL A 168 0.73 -12.81 23.54
C VAL A 168 1.25 -13.97 22.69
N THR A 169 1.21 -15.19 23.22
CA THR A 169 1.63 -16.39 22.48
C THR A 169 0.76 -16.60 21.24
N ARG A 170 -0.56 -16.42 21.34
CA ARG A 170 -1.48 -16.51 20.19
C ARG A 170 -1.21 -15.44 19.13
N GLU A 171 -0.93 -14.20 19.52
CA GLU A 171 -0.58 -13.13 18.57
C GLU A 171 0.74 -13.44 17.85
N ILE A 172 1.77 -13.90 18.59
CA ILE A 172 3.05 -14.32 18.01
C ILE A 172 2.86 -15.49 17.04
N ASP A 173 2.10 -16.51 17.43
CA ASP A 173 1.83 -17.67 16.58
C ASP A 173 1.03 -17.29 15.33
N SER A 174 0.08 -16.35 15.44
CA SER A 174 -0.66 -15.81 14.30
C SER A 174 0.27 -15.07 13.33
N ALA A 175 1.13 -14.20 13.86
CA ALA A 175 2.13 -13.49 13.06
C ALA A 175 3.12 -14.45 12.39
N LYS A 176 3.54 -15.50 13.11
CA LYS A 176 4.44 -16.53 12.58
C LYS A 176 3.80 -17.33 11.45
N ARG A 177 2.55 -17.81 11.62
CA ARG A 177 1.80 -18.47 10.53
C ARG A 177 1.65 -17.55 9.33
N GLY A 178 1.32 -16.27 9.56
CA GLY A 178 1.25 -15.27 8.50
C GLY A 178 2.56 -15.14 7.72
N LEU A 179 3.70 -15.13 8.42
CA LEU A 179 5.02 -15.09 7.79
C LEU A 179 5.34 -16.38 7.02
N GLU A 180 5.03 -17.55 7.58
CA GLU A 180 5.21 -18.85 6.91
C GLU A 180 4.41 -18.91 5.60
N HIS A 181 3.15 -18.47 5.60
CA HIS A 181 2.34 -18.38 4.38
C HIS A 181 2.93 -17.43 3.33
N ILE A 182 3.53 -16.31 3.74
CA ILE A 182 4.17 -15.37 2.82
C ILE A 182 5.43 -15.98 2.20
N VAL A 183 6.24 -16.68 2.99
CA VAL A 183 7.46 -17.35 2.51
C VAL A 183 7.09 -18.45 1.51
N ASP A 184 6.15 -19.32 1.88
CA ASP A 184 5.66 -20.42 1.04
C ASP A 184 5.09 -19.92 -0.29
N ALA A 185 4.27 -18.85 -0.27
CA ALA A 185 3.77 -18.22 -1.49
C ALA A 185 4.87 -17.63 -2.38
N LYS A 186 5.96 -17.13 -1.77
CA LYS A 186 7.10 -16.57 -2.50
C LYS A 186 7.94 -17.65 -3.16
N ASP A 187 8.13 -18.78 -2.47
CA ASP A 187 8.85 -19.94 -2.98
C ASP A 187 8.07 -20.59 -4.13
N HIS A 188 6.76 -20.79 -3.99
CA HIS A 188 5.90 -21.25 -5.07
C HIS A 188 5.91 -20.32 -6.30
N LEU A 189 5.96 -19.01 -6.09
CA LEU A 189 6.10 -18.05 -7.19
C LEU A 189 7.46 -18.19 -7.89
N ALA A 190 8.54 -18.37 -7.14
CA ALA A 190 9.88 -18.56 -7.70
C ALA A 190 9.96 -19.84 -8.55
N GLU A 191 9.41 -20.95 -8.05
CA GLU A 191 9.30 -22.21 -8.80
C GLU A 191 8.48 -22.03 -10.08
N SER A 192 7.35 -21.32 -10.01
CA SER A 192 6.53 -21.04 -11.19
C SER A 192 7.25 -20.18 -12.23
N ILE A 193 8.04 -19.19 -11.81
CA ILE A 193 8.88 -18.37 -12.70
C ILE A 193 9.94 -19.22 -13.39
N GLU A 194 10.63 -20.09 -12.66
CA GLU A 194 11.64 -20.99 -13.22
C GLU A 194 11.03 -21.98 -14.23
N GLY A 195 9.87 -22.55 -13.90
CA GLY A 195 9.09 -23.40 -14.81
C GLY A 195 8.71 -22.69 -16.10
N ALA A 196 8.24 -21.44 -16.00
CA ALA A 196 7.88 -20.62 -17.16
C ALA A 196 9.10 -20.27 -18.02
N ILE A 197 10.25 -19.95 -17.40
CA ILE A 197 11.52 -19.70 -18.13
C ILE A 197 11.92 -20.95 -18.92
N LYS A 198 11.86 -22.13 -18.29
CA LYS A 198 12.21 -23.39 -18.95
C LYS A 198 11.29 -23.67 -20.15
N ALA A 199 9.98 -23.54 -19.96
CA ALA A 199 9.00 -23.71 -21.04
C ALA A 199 9.23 -22.72 -22.20
N ALA A 200 9.56 -21.46 -21.89
CA ALA A 200 9.86 -20.44 -22.87
C ALA A 200 11.19 -20.71 -23.62
N ARG A 201 12.21 -21.28 -22.96
CA ARG A 201 13.45 -21.71 -23.65
C ARG A 201 13.20 -22.85 -24.64
N GLU A 202 12.30 -23.77 -24.32
CA GLU A 202 11.99 -24.93 -25.17
C GLU A 202 11.07 -24.55 -26.36
N ARG A 203 10.02 -23.77 -26.11
CA ARG A 203 8.95 -23.49 -27.11
C ARG A 203 8.87 -22.05 -27.59
N ARG A 204 9.68 -21.13 -27.04
CA ARG A 204 9.65 -19.66 -27.24
C ARG A 204 8.38 -18.97 -26.73
N LEU A 205 7.21 -19.56 -26.98
CA LEU A 205 5.91 -19.06 -26.54
C LEU A 205 5.28 -20.08 -25.59
N ILE A 206 4.69 -19.57 -24.51
CA ILE A 206 4.04 -20.36 -23.48
C ILE A 206 2.53 -20.09 -23.45
N THR A 207 1.79 -20.96 -22.77
CA THR A 207 0.34 -20.82 -22.58
C THR A 207 0.02 -19.98 -21.35
N TYR A 208 -1.24 -19.55 -21.22
CA TYR A 208 -1.73 -18.81 -20.05
C TYR A 208 -1.52 -19.58 -18.74
N GLU A 209 -1.71 -20.90 -18.77
CA GLU A 209 -1.58 -21.78 -17.61
C GLU A 209 -0.12 -21.95 -17.15
N GLU A 210 0.84 -21.72 -18.04
CA GLU A 210 2.27 -21.81 -17.78
C GLU A 210 2.86 -20.51 -17.22
N LEU A 211 2.14 -19.38 -17.36
CA LEU A 211 2.58 -18.11 -16.81
C LEU A 211 2.54 -18.11 -15.28
N PRO A 212 3.48 -17.44 -14.59
CA PRO A 212 3.34 -17.18 -13.17
C PRO A 212 2.19 -16.20 -12.90
N PHE A 213 1.56 -16.33 -11.73
CA PHE A 213 0.33 -15.60 -11.39
C PHE A 213 0.37 -14.08 -11.67
N PRO A 214 1.44 -13.32 -11.35
CA PRO A 214 1.48 -11.87 -11.63
C PRO A 214 1.41 -11.49 -13.13
N TRP A 215 1.76 -12.39 -14.04
CA TRP A 215 1.72 -12.15 -15.50
C TRP A 215 0.39 -12.58 -16.15
N ARG A 216 -0.51 -13.23 -15.40
CA ARG A 216 -1.79 -13.74 -15.89
C ARG A 216 -2.86 -12.65 -15.97
N VAL A 217 -2.69 -11.71 -16.90
CA VAL A 217 -3.56 -10.51 -17.02
C VAL A 217 -4.95 -10.81 -17.59
N ASN A 218 -5.05 -11.59 -18.67
CA ASN A 218 -6.31 -11.84 -19.37
C ASN A 218 -6.56 -13.35 -19.54
N PRO A 219 -7.55 -13.95 -18.83
CA PRO A 219 -7.80 -15.40 -18.87
C PRO A 219 -8.40 -15.89 -20.20
N TYR A 220 -8.87 -15.01 -21.08
CA TYR A 220 -9.47 -15.40 -22.36
C TYR A 220 -8.46 -15.55 -23.50
N ILE A 221 -7.21 -15.17 -23.24
CA ILE A 221 -6.08 -15.33 -24.16
C ILE A 221 -5.32 -16.58 -23.71
N PHE A 222 -5.30 -17.63 -24.54
CA PHE A 222 -4.81 -18.95 -24.10
C PHE A 222 -3.35 -19.19 -24.44
N SER A 223 -2.85 -18.59 -25.51
CA SER A 223 -1.54 -18.87 -26.07
C SER A 223 -0.82 -17.62 -26.58
N GLY A 224 0.45 -17.80 -26.98
CA GLY A 224 1.22 -16.74 -27.63
C GLY A 224 2.02 -15.85 -26.66
N TYR A 225 2.08 -16.20 -25.38
CA TYR A 225 2.79 -15.41 -24.36
C TYR A 225 4.30 -15.55 -24.47
N ARG A 226 4.99 -14.42 -24.31
CA ARG A 226 6.45 -14.35 -24.22
C ARG A 226 6.86 -14.36 -22.74
N PHE A 227 7.95 -15.03 -22.43
CA PHE A 227 8.57 -14.98 -21.11
C PHE A 227 10.09 -15.01 -21.26
N THR A 228 10.77 -13.97 -20.78
CA THR A 228 12.17 -13.67 -21.12
C THR A 228 12.95 -13.21 -19.89
N GLU A 229 14.22 -13.58 -19.80
CA GLU A 229 15.08 -13.23 -18.67
C GLU A 229 15.81 -11.90 -18.86
N THR A 230 16.27 -11.62 -20.08
CA THR A 230 17.10 -10.45 -20.37
C THR A 230 16.34 -9.36 -21.12
N TYR A 231 16.80 -8.11 -20.96
CA TYR A 231 16.29 -6.97 -21.72
C TYR A 231 16.48 -7.14 -23.23
N ALA A 232 17.61 -7.72 -23.64
CA ALA A 232 17.91 -7.96 -25.05
C ALA A 232 16.93 -8.97 -25.67
N ASP A 233 16.54 -10.00 -24.91
CA ASP A 233 15.56 -10.98 -25.36
C ASP A 233 14.15 -10.38 -25.45
N CYS A 234 13.77 -9.49 -24.53
CA CYS A 234 12.53 -8.71 -24.64
C CYS A 234 12.48 -7.97 -25.98
N VAL A 235 13.52 -7.20 -26.31
CA VAL A 235 13.61 -6.43 -27.56
C VAL A 235 13.62 -7.34 -28.78
N ARG A 236 14.41 -8.43 -28.78
CA ARG A 236 14.44 -9.39 -29.89
C ARG A 236 13.08 -10.04 -30.10
N SER A 237 12.38 -10.38 -29.03
CA SER A 237 11.07 -11.03 -29.08
C SER A 237 9.97 -10.14 -29.65
N ALA A 238 10.11 -8.81 -29.60
CA ALA A 238 9.17 -7.86 -30.20
C ALA A 238 9.10 -7.97 -31.75
N PHE A 239 10.15 -8.49 -32.38
CA PHE A 239 10.22 -8.75 -33.82
C PHE A 239 9.74 -10.15 -34.20
N ALA A 240 9.37 -10.98 -33.22
CA ALA A 240 8.76 -12.28 -33.45
C ALA A 240 7.25 -12.21 -33.18
N LEU A 241 6.49 -13.08 -33.85
CA LEU A 241 5.05 -13.18 -33.59
C LEU A 241 4.82 -13.65 -32.15
N SER A 242 3.92 -12.96 -31.46
CA SER A 242 3.38 -13.21 -30.12
C SER A 242 2.00 -12.57 -29.96
N ASN A 243 1.33 -12.83 -28.85
CA ASN A 243 0.08 -12.16 -28.48
C ASN A 243 0.23 -10.63 -28.27
N GLU A 244 1.44 -10.17 -28.00
CA GLU A 244 1.76 -8.76 -27.81
C GLU A 244 2.18 -8.06 -29.12
N THR A 245 2.35 -8.78 -30.23
CA THR A 245 2.85 -8.21 -31.49
C THR A 245 1.97 -7.05 -31.96
N THR A 246 0.65 -7.23 -31.97
CA THR A 246 -0.27 -6.17 -32.39
C THR A 246 -0.19 -4.95 -31.48
N ASN A 247 -0.02 -5.14 -30.16
CA ASN A 247 0.09 -4.06 -29.18
C ASN A 247 1.41 -3.27 -29.32
N ILE A 248 2.52 -3.95 -29.62
CA ILE A 248 3.82 -3.30 -29.82
C ILE A 248 3.77 -2.47 -31.11
N TRP A 249 3.36 -3.10 -32.21
CA TRP A 249 3.50 -2.50 -33.53
C TRP A 249 2.42 -1.46 -33.86
N SER A 250 1.22 -1.54 -33.27
CA SER A 250 0.18 -0.51 -33.38
C SER A 250 0.70 0.85 -32.90
N HIS A 251 1.31 0.89 -31.71
CA HIS A 251 1.82 2.12 -31.10
C HIS A 251 3.21 2.50 -31.63
N ALA A 252 4.07 1.54 -32.01
CA ALA A 252 5.31 1.86 -32.71
C ALA A 252 5.04 2.55 -34.06
N LEU A 253 4.06 2.06 -34.83
CA LEU A 253 3.62 2.71 -36.06
C LEU A 253 2.91 4.04 -35.75
N GLY A 254 2.07 4.07 -34.72
CA GLY A 254 1.43 5.30 -34.22
C GLY A 254 2.44 6.40 -33.91
N PHE A 255 3.58 6.07 -33.31
CA PHE A 255 4.68 7.00 -33.08
C PHE A 255 5.22 7.59 -34.39
N VAL A 256 5.48 6.76 -35.40
CA VAL A 256 5.94 7.23 -36.72
C VAL A 256 4.90 8.14 -37.37
N ILE A 257 3.62 7.80 -37.28
CA ILE A 257 2.51 8.63 -37.78
C ILE A 257 2.50 9.99 -37.09
N ILE A 258 2.60 10.03 -35.76
CA ILE A 258 2.61 11.29 -34.99
C ILE A 258 3.82 12.14 -35.35
N LEU A 259 5.02 11.55 -35.49
CA LEU A 259 6.20 12.28 -35.95
C LEU A 259 6.00 12.86 -37.35
N SER A 260 5.40 12.09 -38.26
CA SER A 260 5.08 12.54 -39.62
C SER A 260 4.13 13.74 -39.57
N ILE A 261 3.13 13.72 -38.69
CA ILE A 261 2.22 14.84 -38.51
C ILE A 261 2.96 16.05 -37.93
N ALA A 262 3.72 15.86 -36.85
CA ALA A 262 4.38 16.94 -36.13
C ALA A 262 5.46 17.66 -36.95
N PHE A 263 6.23 16.92 -37.76
CA PHE A 263 7.39 17.46 -38.48
C PHE A 263 7.15 17.70 -39.97
N TYR A 264 6.11 17.13 -40.57
CA TYR A 264 5.79 17.32 -41.99
C TYR A 264 4.42 17.95 -42.20
N PHE A 265 3.33 17.28 -41.82
CA PHE A 265 1.98 17.75 -42.15
C PHE A 265 1.60 19.05 -41.43
N TYR A 266 1.92 19.19 -40.15
CA TYR A 266 1.63 20.42 -39.41
C TYR A 266 2.44 21.60 -39.95
N PRO A 267 3.79 21.55 -40.06
CA PRO A 267 4.56 22.66 -40.62
C PRO A 267 4.20 23.02 -42.07
N ALA A 268 3.73 22.06 -42.87
CA ALA A 268 3.27 22.30 -44.25
C ALA A 268 1.86 22.89 -44.35
N SER A 269 1.10 22.94 -43.25
CA SER A 269 -0.28 23.45 -43.25
C SER A 269 -0.34 24.98 -43.20
N GLU A 270 -1.37 25.56 -43.81
CA GLU A 270 -1.67 27.00 -43.70
C GLU A 270 -1.88 27.45 -42.25
N MET A 271 -2.39 26.53 -41.41
CA MET A 271 -2.56 26.74 -39.98
C MET A 271 -1.22 27.10 -39.29
N PHE A 272 -0.13 26.39 -39.62
CA PHE A 272 1.18 26.69 -39.04
C PHE A 272 1.69 28.08 -39.41
N SER A 273 1.39 28.58 -40.61
CA SER A 273 1.74 29.94 -41.03
C SER A 273 1.00 31.00 -40.20
N ASN A 274 -0.27 30.76 -39.88
CA ASN A 274 -1.11 31.69 -39.12
C ASN A 274 -0.88 31.62 -37.60
N HIS A 275 -0.29 30.53 -37.10
CA HIS A 275 -0.04 30.33 -35.68
C HIS A 275 1.10 31.23 -35.15
N THR A 276 0.84 31.85 -34.00
CA THR A 276 1.88 32.52 -33.21
C THR A 276 2.89 31.50 -32.66
N THR A 277 4.02 31.99 -32.13
CA THR A 277 5.00 31.11 -31.48
C THR A 277 4.40 30.34 -30.30
N VAL A 278 3.45 30.93 -29.56
CA VAL A 278 2.78 30.27 -28.43
C VAL A 278 1.82 29.19 -28.93
N ASP A 279 1.05 29.45 -30.00
CA ASP A 279 0.17 28.45 -30.60
C ASP A 279 0.97 27.24 -31.09
N LYS A 280 2.12 27.49 -31.73
CA LYS A 280 3.06 26.45 -32.17
C LYS A 280 3.60 25.65 -30.99
N LEU A 281 3.94 26.31 -29.88
CA LEU A 281 4.40 25.65 -28.65
C LEU A 281 3.31 24.73 -28.07
N ILE A 282 2.07 25.20 -27.97
CA ILE A 282 0.95 24.42 -27.43
C ILE A 282 0.68 23.18 -28.29
N ASN A 283 0.67 23.32 -29.62
CA ASN A 283 0.57 22.19 -30.55
C ASN A 283 1.78 21.24 -30.41
N GLY A 284 3.00 21.79 -30.31
CA GLY A 284 4.22 21.01 -30.13
C GLY A 284 4.22 20.19 -28.83
N LEU A 285 3.70 20.74 -27.73
CA LEU A 285 3.56 20.02 -26.46
C LEU A 285 2.55 18.88 -26.56
N PHE A 286 1.45 19.05 -27.29
CA PHE A 286 0.52 17.96 -27.60
C PHE A 286 1.20 16.85 -28.39
N PHE A 287 1.89 17.18 -29.49
CA PHE A 287 2.59 16.17 -30.29
C PHE A 287 3.68 15.46 -29.50
N LEU A 288 4.43 16.17 -28.65
CA LEU A 288 5.42 15.58 -27.76
C LEU A 288 4.77 14.61 -26.77
N ALA A 289 3.66 15.00 -26.15
CA ALA A 289 2.91 14.13 -25.24
C ALA A 289 2.35 12.89 -25.94
N ALA A 290 1.80 13.05 -27.15
CA ALA A 290 1.27 11.98 -27.99
C ALA A 290 2.37 10.99 -28.42
N ALA A 291 3.50 11.51 -28.91
CA ALA A 291 4.66 10.70 -29.29
C ALA A 291 5.24 9.95 -28.08
N LYS A 292 5.39 10.63 -26.94
CA LYS A 292 5.82 10.02 -25.68
C LYS A 292 4.85 8.91 -25.25
N CYS A 293 3.54 9.12 -25.33
CA CYS A 293 2.55 8.10 -25.00
C CYS A 293 2.74 6.82 -25.83
N MET A 294 2.91 6.96 -27.15
CA MET A 294 3.17 5.83 -28.04
C MET A 294 4.47 5.09 -27.68
N VAL A 295 5.55 5.82 -27.40
CA VAL A 295 6.84 5.24 -27.00
C VAL A 295 6.71 4.51 -25.66
N CYS A 296 6.11 5.13 -24.65
CA CYS A 296 5.90 4.53 -23.33
C CYS A 296 5.13 3.21 -23.42
N SER A 297 4.06 3.18 -24.21
CA SER A 297 3.27 1.97 -24.43
C SER A 297 4.04 0.89 -25.20
N THR A 298 4.77 1.28 -26.24
CA THR A 298 5.63 0.35 -27.00
C THR A 298 6.70 -0.28 -26.11
N ILE A 299 7.33 0.51 -25.22
CA ILE A 299 8.29 0.02 -24.23
C ILE A 299 7.62 -0.96 -23.28
N TRP A 300 6.48 -0.60 -22.69
CA TRP A 300 5.75 -1.49 -21.78
C TRP A 300 5.45 -2.85 -22.42
N HIS A 301 4.82 -2.85 -23.59
CA HIS A 301 4.48 -4.10 -24.27
C HIS A 301 5.72 -4.87 -24.75
N THR A 302 6.83 -4.19 -25.05
CA THR A 302 8.10 -4.88 -25.38
C THR A 302 8.65 -5.63 -24.16
N PHE A 303 8.63 -4.99 -22.99
CA PHE A 303 9.24 -5.51 -21.75
C PHE A 303 8.25 -6.22 -20.81
N SER A 304 6.97 -6.33 -21.16
CA SER A 304 5.96 -7.04 -20.35
C SER A 304 6.28 -8.53 -20.15
N SER A 305 7.13 -9.10 -21.02
CA SER A 305 7.60 -10.48 -20.93
C SER A 305 8.74 -10.72 -19.95
N ILE A 306 9.28 -9.68 -19.30
CA ILE A 306 10.43 -9.86 -18.39
C ILE A 306 10.03 -10.67 -17.15
N SER A 307 10.84 -11.66 -16.78
CA SER A 307 10.57 -12.57 -15.65
C SER A 307 10.70 -11.90 -14.27
N HIS A 308 11.23 -10.68 -14.20
CA HIS A 308 11.37 -9.93 -12.97
C HIS A 308 10.13 -9.05 -12.70
N GLN A 309 9.28 -9.48 -11.76
CA GLN A 309 8.01 -8.82 -11.44
C GLN A 309 8.16 -7.31 -11.17
N HIS A 310 9.09 -6.91 -10.29
CA HIS A 310 9.30 -5.50 -9.93
C HIS A 310 9.69 -4.63 -11.14
N ILE A 311 10.42 -5.20 -12.09
CA ILE A 311 10.83 -4.49 -13.31
C ILE A 311 9.65 -4.41 -14.28
N MET A 312 8.90 -5.49 -14.45
CA MET A 312 7.66 -5.51 -15.23
C MET A 312 6.69 -4.42 -14.71
N GLU A 313 6.39 -4.40 -13.42
CA GLU A 313 5.48 -3.41 -12.81
C GLU A 313 5.94 -1.96 -13.07
N ARG A 314 7.25 -1.69 -13.03
CA ARG A 314 7.79 -0.36 -13.37
C ARG A 314 7.56 0.03 -14.82
N PHE A 315 7.70 -0.90 -15.77
CA PHE A 315 7.37 -0.62 -17.16
C PHE A 315 5.87 -0.37 -17.35
N ALA A 316 5.00 -1.02 -16.57
CA ALA A 316 3.57 -0.70 -16.56
C ALA A 316 3.32 0.74 -16.09
N CYS A 317 4.02 1.20 -15.05
CA CYS A 317 3.96 2.59 -14.59
C CYS A 317 4.40 3.58 -15.68
N VAL A 318 5.39 3.24 -16.51
CA VAL A 318 5.84 4.08 -17.64
C VAL A 318 4.70 4.30 -18.64
N ASP A 319 3.92 3.26 -18.96
CA ASP A 319 2.76 3.37 -19.86
C ASP A 319 1.67 4.26 -19.26
N TYR A 320 1.30 4.02 -18.00
CA TYR A 320 0.31 4.85 -17.30
C TYR A 320 0.70 6.34 -17.27
N SER A 321 1.98 6.66 -17.05
CA SER A 321 2.46 8.04 -17.14
C SER A 321 2.39 8.62 -18.56
N GLY A 322 2.49 7.78 -19.60
CA GLY A 322 2.25 8.16 -20.99
C GLY A 322 0.82 8.64 -21.20
N ILE A 323 -0.15 7.82 -20.80
CA ILE A 323 -1.58 8.12 -20.91
C ILE A 323 -1.93 9.40 -20.14
N SER A 324 -1.46 9.53 -18.89
CA SER A 324 -1.73 10.71 -18.06
C SER A 324 -1.27 12.02 -18.70
N LEU A 325 -0.04 12.04 -19.26
CA LEU A 325 0.47 13.25 -19.90
C LEU A 325 -0.28 13.57 -21.20
N LEU A 326 -0.65 12.55 -21.99
CA LEU A 326 -1.43 12.74 -23.21
C LEU A 326 -2.80 13.36 -22.91
N ILE A 327 -3.51 12.84 -21.90
CA ILE A 327 -4.80 13.38 -21.47
C ILE A 327 -4.64 14.85 -21.05
N ALA A 328 -3.67 15.14 -20.18
CA ALA A 328 -3.43 16.50 -19.70
C ALA A 328 -3.10 17.47 -20.84
N ALA A 329 -2.22 17.09 -21.77
CA ALA A 329 -1.87 17.92 -22.93
C ALA A 329 -3.09 18.17 -23.84
N SER A 330 -3.92 17.15 -24.07
CA SER A 330 -5.13 17.27 -24.88
C SER A 330 -6.13 18.25 -24.26
N ILE A 331 -6.34 18.16 -22.95
CA ILE A 331 -7.22 19.09 -22.20
C ILE A 331 -6.63 20.51 -22.23
N ILE A 332 -5.33 20.69 -21.96
CA ILE A 332 -4.65 21.99 -22.00
C ILE A 332 -4.81 22.67 -23.37
N THR A 333 -4.66 21.94 -24.47
CA THR A 333 -4.86 22.52 -25.81
C THR A 333 -6.30 22.97 -26.06
N THR A 334 -7.28 22.26 -25.49
CA THR A 334 -8.71 22.62 -25.57
C THR A 334 -9.02 23.83 -24.70
N GLU A 335 -8.49 23.89 -23.47
CA GLU A 335 -8.62 25.03 -22.56
C GLU A 335 -7.99 26.29 -23.15
N TYR A 336 -6.80 26.14 -23.74
CA TYR A 336 -6.06 27.24 -24.37
C TYR A 336 -6.86 27.90 -25.50
N THR A 337 -7.49 27.09 -26.36
CA THR A 337 -8.30 27.57 -27.49
C THR A 337 -9.67 28.07 -27.04
N ALA A 338 -10.29 27.45 -26.03
CA ALA A 338 -11.58 27.87 -25.50
C ALA A 338 -11.54 29.27 -24.87
N PHE A 339 -10.48 29.56 -24.12
CA PHE A 339 -10.25 30.85 -23.47
C PHE A 339 -9.16 31.67 -24.16
N TYR A 340 -9.07 31.58 -25.49
CA TYR A 340 -8.00 32.23 -26.24
C TYR A 340 -7.91 33.75 -26.00
N VAL A 341 -9.06 34.41 -25.86
CA VAL A 341 -9.21 35.85 -25.59
C VAL A 341 -9.38 36.22 -24.11
N ASP A 342 -9.51 35.23 -23.21
CA ASP A 342 -9.64 35.45 -21.77
C ASP A 342 -8.43 34.86 -21.02
N PRO A 343 -7.36 35.65 -20.82
CA PRO A 343 -6.12 35.14 -20.26
C PRO A 343 -6.26 34.68 -18.80
N VAL A 344 -7.17 35.24 -18.01
CA VAL A 344 -7.29 34.91 -16.58
C VAL A 344 -7.86 33.49 -16.44
N SER A 345 -9.03 33.23 -17.03
CA SER A 345 -9.63 31.89 -16.99
C SER A 345 -8.71 30.86 -17.63
N ARG A 346 -8.09 31.19 -18.77
CA ARG A 346 -7.14 30.32 -19.45
C ARG A 346 -6.03 29.81 -18.54
N TRP A 347 -5.34 30.71 -17.84
CA TRP A 347 -4.22 30.31 -16.99
C TRP A 347 -4.66 29.57 -15.73
N ILE A 348 -5.82 29.88 -15.17
CA ILE A 348 -6.38 29.13 -14.02
C ILE A 348 -6.60 27.67 -14.40
N TYR A 349 -7.34 27.41 -15.48
CA TYR A 349 -7.65 26.04 -15.90
C TYR A 349 -6.41 25.27 -16.34
N ILE A 350 -5.56 25.88 -17.17
CA ILE A 350 -4.29 25.24 -17.60
C ILE A 350 -3.42 24.89 -16.39
N SER A 351 -3.35 25.75 -15.36
CA SER A 351 -2.55 25.46 -14.16
C SER A 351 -3.12 24.28 -13.37
N ILE A 352 -4.44 24.22 -13.20
CA ILE A 352 -5.12 23.10 -12.53
C ILE A 352 -4.86 21.80 -13.30
N THR A 353 -5.10 21.80 -14.61
CA THR A 353 -4.90 20.64 -15.47
C THR A 353 -3.43 20.22 -15.53
N PHE A 354 -2.49 21.16 -15.52
CA PHE A 354 -1.07 20.89 -15.43
C PHE A 354 -0.70 20.19 -14.11
N ILE A 355 -1.16 20.72 -12.96
CA ILE A 355 -0.91 20.11 -11.65
C ILE A 355 -1.49 18.70 -11.58
N LEU A 356 -2.73 18.52 -12.04
CA LEU A 356 -3.37 17.20 -12.07
C LEU A 356 -2.66 16.25 -13.04
N GLY A 357 -2.17 16.74 -14.18
CA GLY A 357 -1.36 15.97 -15.12
C GLY A 357 -0.06 15.46 -14.48
N ILE A 358 0.66 16.33 -13.77
CA ILE A 358 1.86 15.96 -13.00
C ILE A 358 1.53 14.94 -11.91
N ALA A 359 0.44 15.14 -11.17
CA ALA A 359 -0.03 14.16 -10.19
C ALA A 359 -0.33 12.81 -10.86
N GLY A 360 -1.01 12.80 -12.01
CA GLY A 360 -1.31 11.59 -12.78
C GLY A 360 -0.07 10.89 -13.33
N MET A 361 1.05 11.62 -13.51
CA MET A 361 2.34 11.01 -13.85
C MET A 361 3.04 10.40 -12.63
N ILE A 362 2.96 11.02 -11.46
CA ILE A 362 3.69 10.60 -10.24
C ILE A 362 2.96 9.49 -9.48
N LEU A 363 1.63 9.58 -9.37
CA LEU A 363 0.83 8.66 -8.55
C LEU A 363 1.01 7.19 -8.93
N PRO A 364 1.04 6.78 -10.22
CA PRO A 364 1.28 5.38 -10.59
C PRO A 364 2.61 4.81 -10.09
N TRP A 365 3.61 5.65 -9.81
CA TRP A 365 4.93 5.22 -9.33
C TRP A 365 5.01 5.05 -7.81
N LYS A 366 3.97 5.48 -7.07
CA LYS A 366 3.91 5.29 -5.63
C LYS A 366 3.41 3.88 -5.32
N PRO A 367 4.19 3.03 -4.63
CA PRO A 367 3.78 1.67 -4.30
C PRO A 367 2.42 1.62 -3.62
N THR A 368 2.15 2.58 -2.73
CA THR A 368 0.87 2.73 -2.02
C THR A 368 -0.32 2.87 -2.98
N PHE A 369 -0.18 3.65 -4.05
CA PHE A 369 -1.27 3.93 -5.00
C PHE A 369 -1.46 2.82 -6.04
N ASN A 370 -0.43 2.02 -6.29
CA ASN A 370 -0.49 0.88 -7.21
C ASN A 370 -1.04 -0.40 -6.56
N ARG A 371 -1.29 -0.40 -5.24
CA ARG A 371 -1.90 -1.54 -4.55
C ARG A 371 -3.33 -1.80 -5.07
N ALA A 372 -3.75 -3.06 -4.98
CA ALA A 372 -5.06 -3.50 -5.47
C ALA A 372 -6.25 -2.84 -4.75
N ASP A 373 -6.11 -2.56 -3.45
CA ASP A 373 -7.08 -1.86 -2.60
C ASP A 373 -7.28 -0.39 -3.01
N MET A 374 -6.28 0.24 -3.64
CA MET A 374 -6.37 1.63 -4.11
C MET A 374 -7.03 1.78 -5.49
N ARG A 375 -7.58 0.70 -6.08
CA ARG A 375 -8.22 0.74 -7.40
C ARG A 375 -9.32 1.78 -7.51
N VAL A 376 -10.19 1.89 -6.49
CA VAL A 376 -11.29 2.86 -6.50
C VAL A 376 -10.76 4.29 -6.50
N TRP A 377 -9.78 4.59 -5.65
CA TRP A 377 -9.16 5.92 -5.58
C TRP A 377 -8.43 6.30 -6.86
N ARG A 378 -7.78 5.33 -7.51
CA ARG A 378 -7.14 5.54 -8.81
C ARG A 378 -8.15 5.87 -9.91
N VAL A 379 -9.26 5.13 -9.97
CA VAL A 379 -10.34 5.43 -10.92
C VAL A 379 -10.95 6.80 -10.61
N ALA A 380 -11.24 7.08 -9.34
CA ALA A 380 -11.80 8.37 -8.91
C ALA A 380 -10.89 9.55 -9.29
N PHE A 381 -9.56 9.41 -9.18
CA PHE A 381 -8.60 10.42 -9.62
C PHE A 381 -8.73 10.72 -11.12
N TYR A 382 -8.72 9.70 -12.00
CA TYR A 382 -8.83 9.90 -13.44
C TYR A 382 -10.21 10.40 -13.88
N VAL A 383 -11.28 9.93 -13.22
CA VAL A 383 -12.64 10.45 -13.43
C VAL A 383 -12.71 11.91 -13.00
N GLY A 384 -12.12 12.27 -11.86
CA GLY A 384 -12.02 13.66 -11.39
C GLY A 384 -11.25 14.56 -12.35
N LEU A 385 -10.14 14.08 -12.91
CA LEU A 385 -9.39 14.77 -13.97
C LEU A 385 -10.26 15.00 -15.21
N GLY A 386 -11.08 14.03 -15.63
CA GLY A 386 -12.04 14.23 -16.73
C GLY A 386 -13.16 15.21 -16.36
N ALA A 387 -13.58 15.23 -15.10
CA ALA A 387 -14.67 16.07 -14.63
C ALA A 387 -14.34 17.57 -14.62
N THR A 388 -13.05 17.96 -14.59
CA THR A 388 -12.65 19.37 -14.73
C THR A 388 -13.13 19.97 -16.06
N GLY A 389 -13.26 19.13 -17.10
CA GLY A 389 -13.82 19.53 -18.39
C GLY A 389 -15.28 19.99 -18.30
N PHE A 390 -16.09 19.47 -17.37
CA PHE A 390 -17.47 19.93 -17.20
C PHE A 390 -17.54 21.33 -16.57
N ILE A 391 -16.65 21.64 -15.63
CA ILE A 391 -16.58 22.96 -14.99
C ILE A 391 -16.28 24.03 -16.07
N LEU A 392 -15.33 23.73 -16.95
CA LEU A 392 -15.00 24.53 -18.13
C LEU A 392 -16.22 24.76 -19.04
N MET A 393 -16.97 23.69 -19.35
CA MET A 393 -18.20 23.80 -20.15
C MET A 393 -19.25 24.71 -19.50
N PHE A 394 -19.45 24.61 -18.18
CA PHE A 394 -20.38 25.48 -17.45
C PHE A 394 -19.98 26.95 -17.55
N GLN A 395 -18.70 27.27 -17.35
CA GLN A 395 -18.22 28.65 -17.47
C GLN A 395 -18.37 29.18 -18.90
N LEU A 396 -18.02 28.40 -19.92
CA LEU A 396 -18.20 28.81 -21.32
C LEU A 396 -19.66 29.05 -21.68
N THR A 397 -20.56 28.20 -21.18
CA THR A 397 -22.02 28.35 -21.37
C THR A 397 -22.50 29.66 -20.75
N TYR A 398 -21.99 30.01 -19.57
CA TYR A 398 -22.33 31.26 -18.88
C TYR A 398 -21.80 32.51 -19.59
N ILE A 399 -20.57 32.48 -20.11
CA ILE A 399 -19.91 33.64 -20.74
C ILE A 399 -20.39 33.86 -22.19
N ARG A 400 -20.70 32.79 -22.92
CA ARG A 400 -21.03 32.85 -24.36
C ARG A 400 -22.49 32.49 -24.60
N SER A 401 -22.79 31.19 -24.66
CA SER A 401 -24.14 30.59 -24.70
C SER A 401 -23.98 29.07 -24.79
N GLY A 402 -25.03 28.32 -24.44
CA GLY A 402 -25.01 26.86 -24.58
C GLY A 402 -24.85 26.38 -26.03
N GLU A 403 -25.44 27.09 -26.99
CA GLU A 403 -25.31 26.78 -28.43
C GLU A 403 -23.88 26.96 -28.93
N TRP A 404 -23.24 28.05 -28.51
CA TRP A 404 -21.84 28.31 -28.85
C TRP A 404 -20.93 27.24 -28.24
N THR A 405 -21.13 26.90 -26.96
CA THR A 405 -20.35 25.86 -26.27
C THR A 405 -20.52 24.49 -26.95
N MET A 406 -21.75 24.09 -27.29
CA MET A 406 -21.98 22.81 -27.97
C MET A 406 -21.29 22.76 -29.34
N SER A 407 -21.34 23.86 -30.09
CA SER A 407 -20.68 23.98 -31.39
C SER A 407 -19.15 23.92 -31.26
N PHE A 408 -18.58 24.57 -30.25
CA PHE A 408 -17.15 24.55 -29.95
C PHE A 408 -16.65 23.14 -29.58
N TYR A 409 -17.39 22.40 -28.76
CA TYR A 409 -17.03 21.03 -28.37
C TYR A 409 -17.40 19.95 -29.40
N GLY A 410 -18.20 20.27 -30.41
CA GLY A 410 -18.62 19.33 -31.45
C GLY A 410 -17.47 18.52 -32.08
N PRO A 411 -16.36 19.15 -32.52
CA PRO A 411 -15.19 18.45 -33.02
C PRO A 411 -14.54 17.50 -31.99
N VAL A 412 -14.52 17.91 -30.71
CA VAL A 412 -13.98 17.13 -29.59
C VAL A 412 -14.84 15.91 -29.27
N MET A 413 -16.15 15.91 -29.58
CA MET A 413 -17.01 14.76 -29.28
C MET A 413 -16.56 13.45 -29.94
N LYS A 414 -15.96 13.52 -31.14
CA LYS A 414 -15.46 12.35 -31.86
C LYS A 414 -14.37 11.61 -31.08
N LEU A 415 -13.41 12.34 -30.51
CA LEU A 415 -12.32 11.74 -29.74
C LEU A 415 -12.83 11.19 -28.40
N ILE A 416 -13.78 11.86 -27.75
CA ILE A 416 -14.39 11.37 -26.49
C ILE A 416 -15.09 10.04 -26.74
N LEU A 417 -15.88 9.94 -27.82
CA LEU A 417 -16.60 8.72 -28.18
C LEU A 417 -15.66 7.56 -28.51
N VAL A 418 -14.58 7.79 -29.26
CA VAL A 418 -13.64 6.71 -29.59
C VAL A 418 -12.87 6.23 -28.35
N TYR A 419 -12.44 7.14 -27.47
CA TYR A 419 -11.80 6.76 -26.22
C TYR A 419 -12.75 6.01 -25.29
N LEU A 420 -13.99 6.48 -25.13
CA LEU A 420 -14.98 5.83 -24.28
C LEU A 420 -15.32 4.43 -24.81
N CYS A 421 -15.56 4.30 -26.13
CA CYS A 421 -15.80 3.02 -26.77
C CYS A 421 -14.62 2.06 -26.55
N GLY A 422 -13.39 2.50 -26.82
CA GLY A 422 -12.20 1.70 -26.59
C GLY A 422 -12.03 1.28 -25.12
N ALA A 423 -12.26 2.19 -24.18
CA ALA A 423 -12.16 1.91 -22.75
C ALA A 423 -13.21 0.90 -22.29
N CYS A 424 -14.45 1.00 -22.81
CA CYS A 424 -15.51 0.02 -22.56
C CYS A 424 -15.15 -1.36 -23.13
N VAL A 425 -14.64 -1.41 -24.37
CA VAL A 425 -14.18 -2.66 -25.01
C VAL A 425 -13.07 -3.32 -24.20
N TYR A 426 -12.06 -2.54 -23.79
CA TYR A 426 -10.95 -2.98 -22.94
C TYR A 426 -11.44 -3.52 -21.59
N ALA A 427 -12.28 -2.75 -20.88
CA ALA A 427 -12.81 -3.14 -19.58
C ALA A 427 -13.71 -4.39 -19.65
N ALA A 428 -14.46 -4.54 -20.74
CA ALA A 428 -15.33 -5.70 -20.96
C ALA A 428 -14.59 -6.93 -21.48
N GLN A 429 -13.33 -6.79 -21.93
CA GLN A 429 -12.51 -7.83 -22.56
C GLN A 429 -13.18 -8.48 -23.78
N VAL A 430 -13.87 -7.65 -24.58
CA VAL A 430 -14.58 -8.08 -25.80
C VAL A 430 -13.68 -7.83 -27.01
N PRO A 431 -13.60 -8.74 -28.01
CA PRO A 431 -14.43 -9.93 -28.21
C PRO A 431 -13.92 -11.23 -27.57
N GLU A 432 -12.70 -11.26 -27.03
CA GLU A 432 -12.05 -12.48 -26.55
C GLU A 432 -12.83 -13.18 -25.42
N LYS A 433 -13.56 -12.43 -24.59
CA LYS A 433 -14.45 -12.98 -23.57
C LYS A 433 -15.53 -13.90 -24.15
N TYR A 434 -16.04 -13.61 -25.34
CA TYR A 434 -17.09 -14.41 -26.00
C TYR A 434 -16.51 -15.54 -26.86
N PHE A 435 -15.29 -15.37 -27.36
CA PHE A 435 -14.60 -16.38 -28.15
C PHE A 435 -13.15 -16.56 -27.65
N PRO A 436 -12.97 -17.23 -26.50
CA PRO A 436 -11.65 -17.42 -25.90
C PRO A 436 -10.72 -18.20 -26.85
N GLY A 437 -9.46 -17.79 -26.93
CA GLY A 437 -8.47 -18.39 -27.85
C GLY A 437 -8.52 -17.89 -29.30
N CYS A 438 -9.67 -17.38 -29.78
CA CYS A 438 -9.80 -16.92 -31.17
C CYS A 438 -9.04 -15.62 -31.45
N PHE A 439 -8.85 -14.80 -30.42
CA PHE A 439 -8.27 -13.46 -30.50
C PHE A 439 -6.91 -13.38 -29.78
N ASP A 440 -6.20 -14.51 -29.69
CA ASP A 440 -4.91 -14.60 -28.99
C ASP A 440 -3.82 -13.69 -29.58
N TRP A 441 -3.91 -13.35 -30.86
CA TRP A 441 -2.83 -12.66 -31.60
C TRP A 441 -3.23 -11.29 -32.14
N ILE A 442 -4.49 -11.16 -32.58
CA ILE A 442 -5.02 -9.97 -33.23
C ILE A 442 -6.51 -9.82 -32.93
N GLY A 443 -6.98 -8.58 -32.84
CA GLY A 443 -8.39 -8.26 -32.67
C GLY A 443 -8.92 -8.43 -31.25
N GLY A 444 -8.05 -8.72 -30.27
CA GLY A 444 -8.42 -8.70 -28.85
C GLY A 444 -8.71 -7.28 -28.36
N SER A 445 -9.41 -7.18 -27.22
CA SER A 445 -9.85 -5.91 -26.64
C SER A 445 -8.71 -4.90 -26.45
N HIS A 446 -7.52 -5.38 -26.06
CA HIS A 446 -6.33 -4.52 -25.90
C HIS A 446 -5.80 -3.99 -27.23
N ASN A 447 -5.85 -4.78 -28.30
CA ASN A 447 -5.48 -4.32 -29.64
C ASN A 447 -6.44 -3.23 -30.11
N ILE A 448 -7.74 -3.42 -29.85
CA ILE A 448 -8.78 -2.44 -30.19
C ILE A 448 -8.58 -1.16 -29.37
N TRP A 449 -8.26 -1.28 -28.08
CA TRP A 449 -7.93 -0.14 -27.23
C TRP A 449 -6.78 0.69 -27.80
N HIS A 450 -5.68 0.05 -28.20
CA HIS A 450 -4.54 0.71 -28.86
C HIS A 450 -4.97 1.46 -30.13
N ALA A 451 -5.77 0.82 -30.98
CA ALA A 451 -6.30 1.47 -32.19
C ALA A 451 -7.18 2.67 -31.86
N CYS A 452 -8.04 2.58 -30.84
CA CYS A 452 -8.87 3.67 -30.35
C CYS A 452 -8.03 4.82 -29.78
N VAL A 453 -6.93 4.55 -29.08
CA VAL A 453 -6.04 5.58 -28.55
C VAL A 453 -5.38 6.35 -29.69
N LEU A 454 -4.80 5.65 -30.68
CA LEU A 454 -4.23 6.30 -31.86
C LEU A 454 -5.30 7.09 -32.64
N GLY A 455 -6.49 6.51 -32.84
CA GLY A 455 -7.62 7.20 -33.48
C GLY A 455 -8.05 8.44 -32.71
N GLY A 456 -8.07 8.39 -31.39
CA GLY A 456 -8.37 9.53 -30.51
C GLY A 456 -7.36 10.66 -30.65
N ILE A 457 -6.06 10.35 -30.75
CA ILE A 457 -5.01 11.35 -31.03
C ILE A 457 -5.21 11.99 -32.40
N LEU A 458 -5.52 11.19 -33.42
CA LEU A 458 -5.76 11.71 -34.77
C LEU A 458 -7.01 12.58 -34.84
N PHE A 459 -8.10 12.19 -34.18
CA PHE A 459 -9.30 13.02 -34.08
C PHE A 459 -9.05 14.28 -33.26
N HIS A 460 -8.24 14.22 -32.21
CA HIS A 460 -7.85 15.41 -31.45
C HIS A 460 -7.06 16.38 -32.32
N TRP A 461 -6.10 15.89 -33.11
CA TRP A 461 -5.37 16.71 -34.08
C TRP A 461 -6.32 17.41 -35.07
N HIS A 462 -7.31 16.69 -35.61
CA HIS A 462 -8.29 17.29 -36.51
C HIS A 462 -9.18 18.31 -35.78
N ALA A 463 -9.62 18.00 -34.56
CA ALA A 463 -10.41 18.91 -33.74
C ALA A 463 -9.62 20.19 -33.41
N MET A 464 -8.32 20.09 -33.13
CA MET A 464 -7.48 21.27 -32.87
C MET A 464 -7.51 22.27 -34.01
N ASN A 465 -7.53 21.81 -35.27
CA ASN A 465 -7.65 22.72 -36.42
C ASN A 465 -8.94 23.55 -36.32
N ASP A 466 -10.07 22.89 -36.04
CA ASP A 466 -11.37 23.56 -35.87
C ASP A 466 -11.36 24.51 -34.66
N LEU A 467 -10.79 24.08 -33.53
CA LEU A 467 -10.70 24.88 -32.31
C LEU A 467 -9.85 26.14 -32.50
N PHE A 468 -8.70 26.05 -33.19
CA PHE A 468 -7.87 27.21 -33.52
C PHE A 468 -8.55 28.14 -34.52
N HIS A 469 -9.30 27.62 -35.49
CA HIS A 469 -10.12 28.45 -36.37
C HIS A 469 -11.17 29.26 -35.60
N VAL A 470 -11.84 28.66 -34.62
CA VAL A 470 -12.78 29.39 -33.74
C VAL A 470 -12.03 30.42 -32.89
N ALA A 471 -10.90 30.03 -32.30
CA ALA A 471 -10.08 30.91 -31.46
C ALA A 471 -9.60 32.17 -32.22
N PHE A 472 -9.14 32.02 -33.46
CA PHE A 472 -8.73 33.17 -34.28
C PHE A 472 -9.91 34.06 -34.66
N LYS A 473 -11.06 33.48 -35.02
CA LYS A 473 -12.29 34.27 -35.26
C LYS A 473 -12.66 35.11 -34.04
N MET A 474 -12.53 34.54 -32.83
CA MET A 474 -12.80 35.28 -31.58
C MET A 474 -11.80 36.39 -31.31
N ALA A 475 -10.53 36.24 -31.74
CA ALA A 475 -9.50 37.25 -31.52
C ALA A 475 -9.59 38.41 -32.53
N THR A 476 -10.19 38.18 -33.69
CA THR A 476 -10.37 39.19 -34.75
C THR A 476 -11.71 39.91 -34.72
N ALA A 477 -12.70 39.36 -33.98
CA ALA A 477 -14.02 39.94 -33.78
C ALA A 477 -14.02 40.88 -32.57
#